data_AF-A0A528CKU2-F1
#
_entry.id   AF-A0A528CKU2-F1
#
_cell.length_a   1.000
_cell.length_b   1.000
_cell.length_c   1.000
_cell.angle_alpha   90.00
_cell.angle_beta   90.00
_cell.angle_gamma   90.00
#
_symmetry.space_group_name_H-M   'P 1'
#
loop_
_entity.id
_entity.type
_entity.pdbx_description
1 polymer ?
#
loop_
_entity_poly.entity_id
_entity_poly.type
_entity_poly.pdbx_seq_one_letter_code
_entity_poly.pdbx_strand_id
1 'polypeptide(L)'
;MDASDGGRFLTDGDSITLNLDNLDFDVARFQALAANSAPEDLEQALVVYRGDLLDGFGLKEEPFEDWLRVERERLRAMAVAALDKLVVHYCTTNDPASCVRAATRLLAMEPLREDIHRALMRAYAVQGRLPRHRHRRQPEPASGLRSGPSRCAPRPIMSNRPEAT
;
A
#
# COMPACT_ATOMS: atom_id res chain seq x y z
N MET A 1 -10.41 44.28 -37.97
CA MET A 1 -10.87 45.37 -37.07
C MET A 1 -12.22 44.88 -36.57
N ASP A 2 -12.34 44.37 -35.35
CA ASP A 2 -11.78 44.91 -34.11
C ASP A 2 -10.93 43.91 -33.32
N ALA A 3 -9.69 44.34 -33.09
CA ALA A 3 -8.83 43.80 -32.05
C ALA A 3 -9.03 44.70 -30.83
N SER A 4 -9.83 44.25 -29.87
CA SER A 4 -9.76 44.75 -28.50
C SER A 4 -10.22 43.66 -27.55
N ASP A 5 -9.24 43.24 -26.74
CA ASP A 5 -9.33 42.75 -25.36
C ASP A 5 -8.75 41.35 -25.19
N GLY A 6 -8.13 41.12 -24.04
CA GLY A 6 -7.63 39.83 -23.57
C GLY A 6 -8.77 38.86 -23.25
N GLY A 7 -9.68 38.69 -24.21
CA GLY A 7 -10.85 37.85 -24.11
C GLY A 7 -10.42 36.39 -24.15
N ARG A 8 -10.56 35.70 -23.02
CA ARG A 8 -10.38 34.25 -22.92
C ARG A 8 -11.42 33.46 -23.72
N PHE A 9 -12.47 34.10 -24.23
CA PHE A 9 -13.51 33.45 -25.01
C PHE A 9 -13.37 33.84 -26.49
N LEU A 10 -13.16 32.83 -27.33
CA LEU A 10 -13.15 32.91 -28.77
C LEU A 10 -14.51 32.41 -29.26
N THR A 11 -15.25 33.22 -29.99
CA THR A 11 -16.56 32.84 -30.53
C THR A 11 -16.45 32.62 -32.03
N ASP A 12 -16.88 31.45 -32.52
CA ASP A 12 -16.98 31.12 -33.93
C ASP A 12 -18.39 30.59 -34.23
N GLY A 13 -19.22 31.44 -34.85
CA GLY A 13 -20.63 31.13 -35.12
C GLY A 13 -21.38 30.69 -33.87
N ASP A 14 -21.78 29.42 -33.84
CA ASP A 14 -22.52 28.80 -32.73
C ASP A 14 -21.61 28.16 -31.66
N SER A 15 -20.28 28.30 -31.78
CA SER A 15 -19.31 27.72 -30.86
C SER A 15 -18.61 28.78 -30.02
N ILE A 16 -18.44 28.49 -28.73
CA ILE A 16 -17.63 29.29 -27.81
C ILE A 16 -16.45 28.42 -27.38
N THR A 17 -15.24 28.86 -27.69
CA THR A 17 -13.99 28.23 -27.29
C THR A 17 -13.34 29.04 -26.19
N LEU A 18 -12.91 28.37 -25.11
CA LEU A 18 -12.10 29.01 -24.08
C LEU A 18 -10.62 28.89 -24.48
N ASN A 19 -9.91 30.01 -24.59
CA ASN A 19 -8.45 30.01 -24.66
C ASN A 19 -7.91 29.55 -23.29
N LEU A 20 -7.25 28.38 -23.29
CA LEU A 20 -6.70 27.72 -22.11
C LEU A 20 -5.25 28.12 -21.82
N ASP A 21 -4.65 29.02 -22.63
CA ASP A 21 -3.28 29.48 -22.44
C ASP A 21 -3.11 30.11 -21.05
N ASN A 22 -2.08 29.68 -20.32
CA ASN A 22 -1.74 30.13 -18.96
C ASN A 22 -2.81 29.86 -17.87
N LEU A 23 -3.76 28.95 -18.09
CA LEU A 23 -4.69 28.49 -17.05
C LEU A 23 -4.16 27.21 -16.38
N ASP A 24 -4.09 27.24 -15.05
CA ASP A 24 -3.78 26.06 -14.23
C ASP A 24 -5.09 25.35 -13.86
N PHE A 25 -5.27 24.15 -14.42
CA PHE A 25 -6.37 23.26 -14.05
C PHE A 25 -5.82 22.10 -13.24
N ASP A 26 -6.50 21.79 -12.14
CA ASP A 26 -6.17 20.64 -11.30
C ASP A 26 -6.16 19.32 -12.09
N VAL A 27 -7.12 19.12 -13.00
CA VAL A 27 -7.18 17.95 -13.90
C VAL A 27 -5.95 17.90 -14.82
N ALA A 28 -5.59 19.00 -15.46
CA ALA A 28 -4.45 19.05 -16.37
C ALA A 28 -3.13 18.79 -15.61
N ARG A 29 -2.98 19.41 -14.42
CA ARG A 29 -1.84 19.17 -13.53
C ARG A 29 -1.77 17.73 -13.05
N PHE A 30 -2.91 17.15 -12.65
CA PHE A 30 -3.00 15.75 -12.26
C PHE A 30 -2.58 14.83 -13.40
N GLN A 31 -3.06 15.07 -14.62
CA GLN A 31 -2.70 14.26 -15.79
C GLN A 31 -1.21 14.34 -16.10
N ALA A 32 -0.63 15.54 -16.06
CA ALA A 32 0.80 15.74 -16.30
C ALA A 32 1.66 15.02 -15.26
N LEU A 33 1.29 15.13 -13.98
CA LEU A 33 2.01 14.47 -12.88
C LEU A 33 1.83 12.94 -12.90
N ALA A 34 0.62 12.44 -13.21
CA ALA A 34 0.34 11.01 -13.30
C ALA A 34 0.97 10.33 -14.53
N ALA A 35 1.27 11.09 -15.58
CA ALA A 35 2.01 10.61 -16.75
C ALA A 35 3.48 10.32 -16.41
N ASN A 36 4.04 11.02 -15.43
CA ASN A 36 5.39 10.76 -14.95
C ASN A 36 5.45 9.44 -14.16
N SER A 37 6.68 8.95 -13.94
CA SER A 37 6.93 7.73 -13.16
C SER A 37 7.76 7.99 -11.90
N ALA A 38 8.13 9.24 -11.64
CA ALA A 38 8.82 9.61 -10.41
C ALA A 38 7.84 9.52 -9.23
N PRO A 39 8.23 8.91 -8.10
CA PRO A 39 7.35 8.77 -6.94
C PRO A 39 6.88 10.12 -6.39
N GLU A 40 7.74 11.14 -6.41
CA GLU A 40 7.40 12.50 -5.97
C GLU A 40 6.28 13.13 -6.82
N ASP A 41 6.31 12.92 -8.14
CA ASP A 41 5.28 13.42 -9.06
C ASP A 41 3.95 12.68 -8.83
N LEU A 42 4.00 11.37 -8.60
CA LEU A 42 2.82 10.56 -8.31
C LEU A 42 2.18 10.94 -6.96
N GLU A 43 2.99 11.24 -5.95
CA GLU A 43 2.51 11.78 -4.68
C GLU A 43 1.80 13.12 -4.89
N GLN A 44 2.40 14.04 -5.65
CA GLN A 44 1.78 15.32 -5.97
C GLN A 44 0.48 15.15 -6.78
N ALA A 45 0.45 14.21 -7.74
CA ALA A 45 -0.76 13.90 -8.49
C ALA A 45 -1.92 13.54 -7.54
N LEU A 46 -1.65 12.68 -6.56
CA LEU A 46 -2.64 12.23 -5.58
C LEU A 46 -3.04 13.29 -4.54
N VAL A 47 -2.24 14.35 -4.36
CA VAL A 47 -2.61 15.52 -3.54
C VAL A 47 -3.57 16.43 -4.31
N VAL A 48 -3.37 16.55 -5.62
CA VAL A 48 -4.25 17.33 -6.51
C VAL A 48 -5.59 16.63 -6.70
N TYR A 49 -5.59 15.30 -6.84
CA TYR A 49 -6.80 14.50 -6.96
C TYR A 49 -7.48 14.29 -5.59
N ARG A 50 -8.50 15.11 -5.28
CA ARG A 50 -9.19 15.12 -3.97
C ARG A 50 -10.53 14.38 -3.93
N GLY A 51 -11.06 13.98 -5.08
CA GLY A 51 -12.38 13.36 -5.20
C GLY A 51 -12.80 13.23 -6.65
N ASP A 52 -14.08 12.92 -6.86
CA ASP A 52 -14.63 12.77 -8.20
C ASP A 52 -14.73 14.13 -8.92
N LEU A 53 -14.52 14.12 -10.22
CA LEU A 53 -14.62 15.32 -11.04
C LEU A 53 -16.02 15.93 -10.92
N LEU A 54 -16.08 17.23 -10.62
CA LEU A 54 -17.35 17.97 -10.47
C LEU A 54 -18.31 17.30 -9.48
N ASP A 55 -17.79 16.74 -8.38
CA ASP A 55 -18.64 16.21 -7.30
C ASP A 55 -19.57 17.32 -6.77
N GLY A 56 -20.85 16.99 -6.61
CA GLY A 56 -21.91 17.94 -6.25
C GLY A 56 -22.44 18.83 -7.39
N PHE A 57 -21.90 18.75 -8.61
CA PHE A 57 -22.47 19.40 -9.79
C PHE A 57 -23.32 18.37 -10.57
N GLY A 58 -24.57 18.72 -10.84
CA GLY A 58 -25.49 17.87 -11.62
C GLY A 58 -26.26 18.70 -12.61
N LEU A 59 -25.99 18.49 -13.90
CA LEU A 59 -26.77 19.06 -14.98
C LEU A 59 -27.68 17.96 -15.50
N LYS A 60 -28.99 18.21 -15.58
CA LYS A 60 -29.97 17.19 -16.01
C LYS A 60 -30.02 17.03 -17.53
N GLU A 61 -28.86 16.83 -18.14
CA GLU A 61 -28.69 16.60 -19.57
C GLU A 61 -27.94 15.27 -19.75
N GLU A 62 -28.60 14.32 -20.43
CA GLU A 62 -28.07 12.96 -20.61
C GLU A 62 -26.68 12.94 -21.27
N PRO A 63 -26.39 13.71 -22.34
CA PRO A 63 -25.06 13.70 -22.95
C PRO A 63 -23.95 14.19 -22.01
N PHE A 64 -24.27 15.12 -21.13
CA PHE A 64 -23.32 15.66 -20.15
C PHE A 64 -23.04 14.64 -19.04
N GLU A 65 -24.09 14.01 -18.50
CA GLU A 65 -23.96 13.00 -17.45
C GLU A 65 -23.19 11.76 -17.94
N ASP A 66 -23.41 11.33 -19.18
CA ASP A 66 -22.66 10.23 -19.79
C ASP A 66 -21.19 10.58 -19.98
N TRP A 67 -20.90 11.77 -20.53
CA TRP A 67 -19.53 12.27 -20.63
C TRP A 67 -18.85 12.35 -19.26
N LEU A 68 -19.55 12.90 -18.26
CA LEU A 68 -19.03 13.07 -16.90
C LEU A 68 -18.71 11.72 -16.25
N ARG A 69 -19.55 10.69 -16.46
CA ARG A 69 -19.30 9.34 -15.96
C ARG A 69 -18.03 8.74 -16.56
N VAL A 70 -17.87 8.83 -17.88
CA VAL A 70 -16.66 8.34 -18.58
C VAL A 70 -15.42 9.06 -18.08
N GLU A 71 -15.51 10.39 -17.92
CA GLU A 71 -14.36 11.19 -17.51
C GLU A 71 -13.96 10.94 -16.05
N ARG A 72 -14.94 10.77 -15.14
CA ARG A 72 -14.68 10.35 -13.75
C ARG A 72 -13.97 8.99 -13.70
N GLU A 73 -14.43 8.02 -14.49
CA GLU A 73 -13.82 6.70 -14.55
C GLU A 73 -12.38 6.78 -15.09
N ARG A 74 -12.16 7.56 -16.15
CA ARG A 74 -10.83 7.79 -16.73
C ARG A 74 -9.85 8.36 -15.69
N LEU A 75 -10.28 9.37 -14.93
CA LEU A 75 -9.46 9.99 -13.88
C LEU A 75 -9.20 9.04 -12.71
N ARG A 76 -10.23 8.28 -12.30
CA ARG A 76 -10.12 7.24 -11.26
C ARG A 76 -9.09 6.19 -11.65
N ALA A 77 -9.15 5.68 -12.89
CA ALA A 77 -8.20 4.70 -13.41
C ALA A 77 -6.75 5.22 -13.39
N MET A 78 -6.53 6.49 -13.72
CA MET A 78 -5.20 7.12 -13.61
C MET A 78 -4.73 7.20 -12.15
N ALA A 79 -5.61 7.56 -11.21
CA ALA A 79 -5.27 7.63 -9.79
C ALA A 79 -4.93 6.24 -9.22
N VAL A 80 -5.67 5.21 -9.61
CA VAL A 80 -5.41 3.81 -9.28
C VAL A 80 -4.03 3.38 -9.79
N ALA A 81 -3.71 3.66 -11.06
CA ALA A 81 -2.41 3.34 -11.64
C ALA A 81 -1.25 4.08 -10.95
N ALA A 82 -1.45 5.33 -10.54
CA ALA A 82 -0.46 6.09 -9.76
C ALA A 82 -0.22 5.48 -8.38
N LEU A 83 -1.30 5.10 -7.68
CA LEU A 83 -1.23 4.43 -6.38
C LEU A 83 -0.54 3.07 -6.46
N ASP A 84 -0.82 2.28 -7.50
CA ASP A 84 -0.14 1.00 -7.74
C ASP A 84 1.38 1.17 -7.81
N LYS A 85 1.84 2.12 -8.63
CA LYS A 85 3.27 2.43 -8.76
C LYS A 85 3.88 2.84 -7.42
N LEU A 86 3.18 3.65 -6.62
CA LEU A 86 3.64 4.06 -5.29
C LEU A 86 3.69 2.89 -4.30
N VAL A 87 2.69 2.00 -4.29
CA VAL A 87 2.71 0.80 -3.43
C VAL A 87 3.91 -0.07 -3.76
N VAL A 88 4.19 -0.31 -5.04
CA VAL A 88 5.38 -1.06 -5.47
C VAL A 88 6.67 -0.34 -5.05
N HIS A 89 6.73 0.98 -5.23
CA HIS A 89 7.88 1.77 -4.83
C HIS A 89 8.16 1.67 -3.32
N TYR A 90 7.17 1.91 -2.46
CA TYR A 90 7.36 1.83 -1.01
C TYR A 90 7.64 0.41 -0.49
N CYS A 91 7.11 -0.62 -1.17
CA CYS A 91 7.44 -2.00 -0.88
C CYS A 91 8.93 -2.31 -1.15
N THR A 92 9.52 -1.69 -2.18
CA THR A 92 10.93 -1.90 -2.54
C THR A 92 11.90 -1.03 -1.74
N THR A 93 11.50 0.18 -1.38
CA THR A 93 12.31 1.10 -0.55
C THR A 93 12.23 0.83 0.95
N ASN A 94 11.44 -0.19 1.35
CA ASN A 94 11.26 -0.62 2.75
C ASN A 94 10.73 0.52 3.65
N ASP A 95 9.84 1.36 3.11
CA ASP A 95 9.01 2.30 3.88
C ASP A 95 7.59 1.72 4.04
N PRO A 96 7.37 0.88 5.06
CA PRO A 96 6.08 0.21 5.22
C PRO A 96 4.98 1.18 5.65
N ALA A 97 5.31 2.31 6.28
CA ALA A 97 4.31 3.28 6.73
C ALA A 97 3.66 3.98 5.53
N SER A 98 4.47 4.41 4.56
CA SER A 98 3.95 5.01 3.31
C SER A 98 3.26 3.98 2.42
N CYS A 99 3.77 2.74 2.40
CA CYS A 99 3.08 1.62 1.74
C CYS A 99 1.66 1.40 2.29
N VAL A 100 1.49 1.39 3.62
CA VAL A 100 0.16 1.26 4.26
C VAL A 100 -0.76 2.40 3.83
N ARG A 101 -0.31 3.66 3.87
CA ARG A 101 -1.15 4.81 3.46
C ARG A 101 -1.60 4.69 2.00
N ALA A 102 -0.68 4.39 1.08
CA ALA A 102 -0.98 4.25 -0.33
C ALA A 102 -1.92 3.05 -0.61
N ALA A 103 -1.65 1.89 -0.01
CA ALA A 103 -2.45 0.69 -0.17
C ALA A 103 -3.86 0.85 0.43
N THR A 104 -4.01 1.50 1.58
CA THR A 104 -5.33 1.79 2.17
C THR A 104 -6.14 2.72 1.27
N ARG A 105 -5.52 3.77 0.71
CA ARG A 105 -6.20 4.67 -0.23
C ARG A 105 -6.63 3.94 -1.50
N LEU A 106 -5.77 3.05 -2.02
CA LEU A 106 -6.07 2.23 -3.19
C LEU A 106 -7.22 1.27 -2.93
N LEU A 107 -7.26 0.61 -1.77
CA LEU A 107 -8.37 -0.28 -1.40
C LEU A 107 -9.70 0.44 -1.16
N ALA A 108 -9.69 1.72 -0.79
CA ALA A 108 -10.90 2.52 -0.72
C ALA A 108 -11.52 2.75 -2.12
N MET A 109 -10.68 2.79 -3.16
CA MET A 109 -11.14 2.87 -4.55
C MET A 109 -11.46 1.49 -5.13
N GLU A 110 -10.59 0.51 -4.90
CA GLU A 110 -10.68 -0.84 -5.46
C GLU A 110 -10.67 -1.92 -4.36
N PRO A 111 -11.80 -2.16 -3.67
CA PRO A 111 -11.84 -3.05 -2.51
C PRO A 111 -11.50 -4.52 -2.80
N LEU A 112 -11.69 -4.94 -4.06
CA LEU A 112 -11.57 -6.34 -4.49
C LEU A 112 -10.14 -6.76 -4.85
N ARG A 113 -9.15 -5.88 -4.70
CA ARG A 113 -7.77 -6.14 -5.10
C ARG A 113 -6.96 -6.92 -4.08
N GLU A 114 -6.93 -8.24 -4.26
CA GLU A 114 -6.24 -9.18 -3.38
C GLU A 114 -4.72 -8.94 -3.31
N ASP A 115 -4.10 -8.50 -4.41
CA ASP A 115 -2.69 -8.16 -4.48
C ASP A 115 -2.32 -6.99 -3.54
N ILE A 116 -3.19 -5.98 -3.47
CA ILE A 116 -3.01 -4.83 -2.58
C ILE A 116 -3.28 -5.20 -1.12
N HIS A 117 -4.31 -6.03 -0.85
CA HIS A 117 -4.50 -6.61 0.48
C HIS A 117 -3.27 -7.38 0.95
N ARG A 118 -2.63 -8.17 0.07
CA ARG A 118 -1.39 -8.89 0.38
C ARG A 118 -0.21 -7.97 0.64
N ALA A 119 -0.05 -6.91 -0.14
CA ALA A 119 0.98 -5.89 0.09
C ALA A 119 0.78 -5.22 1.46
N LEU A 120 -0.46 -4.87 1.81
CA LEU A 120 -0.82 -4.26 3.08
C LEU A 120 -0.53 -5.19 4.27
N MET A 121 -0.89 -6.48 4.18
CA MET A 121 -0.56 -7.48 5.21
C MET A 121 0.94 -7.62 5.44
N ARG A 122 1.75 -7.62 4.36
CA ARG A 122 3.22 -7.66 4.47
C ARG A 122 3.77 -6.40 5.12
N ALA A 123 3.28 -5.22 4.73
CA ALA A 123 3.70 -3.96 5.30
C ALA A 123 3.37 -3.88 6.82
N TYR A 124 2.22 -4.40 7.24
CA TYR A 124 1.88 -4.53 8.66
C TYR A 124 2.76 -5.54 9.39
N ALA A 125 3.14 -6.66 8.77
CA ALA A 125 4.05 -7.63 9.39
C ALA A 125 5.46 -7.07 9.61
N VAL A 126 5.92 -6.16 8.75
CA VAL A 126 7.22 -5.47 8.89
C VAL A 126 7.18 -4.38 9.97
N GLN A 127 6.10 -3.59 10.02
CA GLN A 127 5.91 -2.58 11.08
C GLN A 127 5.65 -3.21 12.45
N GLY A 128 4.78 -4.21 12.47
CA GLY A 128 4.50 -5.04 13.62
C GLY A 128 5.41 -6.26 13.61
N ARG A 129 6.70 -6.06 13.95
CA ARG A 129 7.59 -7.14 14.40
C ARG A 129 6.77 -8.08 15.30
N LEU A 130 6.38 -9.23 14.76
CA LEU A 130 5.49 -10.27 15.30
C LEU A 130 4.82 -9.98 16.67
N PRO A 131 3.52 -10.24 16.89
CA PRO A 131 3.15 -10.66 18.23
C PRO A 131 4.07 -11.85 18.54
N ARG A 132 4.94 -11.69 19.54
CA ARG A 132 5.78 -12.74 20.09
C ARG A 132 4.84 -13.80 20.66
N HIS A 133 4.19 -14.59 19.81
CA HIS A 133 3.76 -15.94 20.14
C HIS A 133 5.02 -16.80 20.15
N ARG A 134 5.89 -16.48 21.12
CA ARG A 134 6.75 -17.46 21.74
C ARG A 134 5.77 -18.40 22.43
N HIS A 135 5.32 -19.44 21.72
CA HIS A 135 5.02 -20.68 22.40
C HIS A 135 6.33 -21.12 23.04
N ARG A 136 6.59 -20.58 24.22
CA ARG A 136 7.49 -21.16 25.20
C ARG A 136 6.85 -22.50 25.49
N ARG A 137 7.20 -23.52 24.70
CA ARG A 137 7.23 -24.88 25.21
C ARG A 137 8.13 -24.78 26.42
N GLN A 138 7.52 -24.77 27.60
CA GLN A 138 8.27 -25.13 28.80
C GLN A 138 8.81 -26.54 28.51
N PRO A 139 10.10 -26.82 28.71
CA PRO A 139 10.46 -28.21 28.97
C PRO A 139 9.72 -28.58 30.26
N GLU A 140 8.79 -29.54 30.16
CA GLU A 140 8.21 -30.14 31.36
C GLU A 140 9.36 -30.61 32.27
N PRO A 141 9.34 -30.29 33.57
CA PRO A 141 10.27 -30.92 34.49
C PRO A 141 9.91 -32.40 34.58
N ALA A 142 10.79 -33.25 34.04
CA ALA A 142 10.71 -34.70 34.17
C ALA A 142 10.66 -35.07 35.67
N SER A 143 9.45 -35.24 36.19
CA SER A 143 9.17 -35.62 37.58
C SER A 143 8.08 -36.67 37.53
N GLY A 144 8.46 -37.88 37.13
CA GLY A 144 7.54 -39.01 36.99
C GLY A 144 8.29 -40.30 37.22
N LEU A 145 8.32 -40.69 38.50
CA LEU A 145 8.87 -41.93 39.03
C LEU A 145 8.60 -43.13 38.10
N ARG A 146 9.67 -43.75 37.60
CA ARG A 146 9.63 -45.18 37.25
C ARG A 146 10.15 -45.96 38.44
N SER A 147 9.19 -46.59 39.10
CA SER A 147 9.37 -47.76 39.96
C SER A 147 10.35 -48.76 39.35
N GLY A 148 11.17 -49.36 40.22
CA GLY A 148 12.21 -50.33 39.87
C GLY A 148 11.72 -51.56 39.11
N PRO A 149 12.65 -52.47 38.77
CA PRO A 149 13.08 -53.39 39.81
C PRO A 149 14.58 -53.70 39.83
N SER A 150 15.02 -54.13 41.01
CA SER A 150 15.96 -55.23 41.25
C SER A 150 17.12 -55.46 40.27
N ARG A 151 18.34 -55.26 40.75
CA ARG A 151 19.27 -56.38 41.04
C ARG A 151 20.52 -55.87 41.75
N CYS A 152 20.66 -56.34 42.98
CA CYS A 152 21.87 -56.28 43.79
C CYS A 152 22.72 -57.51 43.41
N ALA A 153 23.96 -57.32 42.95
CA ALA A 153 25.10 -58.26 42.99
C ALA A 153 26.37 -57.56 42.43
N PRO A 154 27.60 -58.05 42.68
CA PRO A 154 28.43 -57.67 43.82
C PRO A 154 29.73 -56.92 43.42
N ARG A 155 30.41 -56.34 44.41
CA ARG A 155 31.65 -55.56 44.28
C ARG A 155 32.84 -56.42 43.79
N PRO A 156 33.74 -55.88 42.95
CA PRO A 156 35.03 -56.52 42.68
C PRO A 156 36.01 -56.33 43.85
N ILE A 157 36.85 -57.35 44.01
CA ILE A 157 37.84 -57.58 45.05
C ILE A 157 39.00 -56.58 44.88
N MET A 158 39.35 -55.83 45.95
CA MET A 158 40.66 -55.17 46.03
C MET A 158 41.71 -56.22 46.32
N SER A 159 42.52 -56.57 45.32
CA SER A 159 43.81 -57.21 45.51
C SER A 159 44.86 -56.11 45.45
N ASN A 160 45.38 -55.70 46.62
CA ASN A 160 46.64 -54.97 46.67
C ASN A 160 47.62 -55.81 47.48
N ARG A 161 48.66 -56.31 46.81
CA ARG A 161 49.78 -57.02 47.40
C ARG A 161 50.55 -56.08 48.35
N PRO A 162 51.05 -56.58 49.49
CA PRO A 162 52.12 -55.93 50.23
C PRO A 162 53.49 -56.36 49.69
N GLU A 163 54.53 -55.75 50.28
CA GLU A 163 55.98 -55.97 50.13
C GLU A 163 56.68 -54.97 49.19
N ALA A 164 57.85 -54.43 49.51
CA ALA A 164 58.65 -54.35 50.73
C ALA A 164 59.87 -53.49 50.33
N THR A 165 60.29 -52.56 51.18
CA THR A 165 61.70 -52.22 51.53
C THR A 165 61.64 -51.06 52.52
#